data_AF-A0A434M9V1-F1
#
_entry.id   AF-A0A434M9V1-F1
#
_cell.length_a   1.000
_cell.length_b   1.000
_cell.length_c   1.000
_cell.angle_alpha   90.00
_cell.angle_beta   90.00
_cell.angle_gamma   90.00
#
_symmetry.space_group_name_H-M   'P 1'
#
loop_
_entity.id
_entity.type
_entity.pdbx_description
1 polymer ?
#
loop_
_entity_poly.entity_id
_entity_poly.type
_entity_poly.pdbx_seq_one_letter_code
_entity_poly.pdbx_strand_id
1 'polypeptide(L)'
;MLDFYFSYCGVLKRLRSGALGGEMDRLAEFFTPGYKRASARIYLSRIARFSQFAATRCGPMPIHQDVVDSYLCTFTTDSPRIGAVSPLGHALRVAPERFIASVPSKDADPDAPLLASFSDYLRKVRGLEPKTREGVLLGGRRFLVWFRHHPPGQDLEALAAEHVLAAVEHRLSLSTTSGTRTAATSLIRTFLRFCVGLATMTRISPASSHGRLIGVWRFAAARYMG
;
A
#
# COMPACT_ATOMS: atom_id res chain seq x y z
N MET A 1 24.63 -6.49 -5.70
CA MET A 1 23.53 -6.84 -4.77
C MET A 1 22.51 -7.78 -5.39
N LEU A 2 22.15 -7.61 -6.66
CA LEU A 2 21.22 -8.50 -7.37
C LEU A 2 21.65 -9.97 -7.38
N ASP A 3 22.97 -10.18 -7.40
CA ASP A 3 23.63 -11.48 -7.43
C ASP A 3 23.36 -12.27 -6.14
N PHE A 4 22.98 -11.58 -5.06
CA PHE A 4 22.45 -12.24 -3.87
C PHE A 4 21.23 -13.05 -4.21
N TYR A 5 20.31 -12.59 -5.08
CA TYR A 5 19.03 -13.26 -5.38
C TYR A 5 19.06 -14.16 -6.61
N PHE A 6 19.93 -13.86 -7.58
CA PHE A 6 20.02 -14.57 -8.85
C PHE A 6 21.47 -14.92 -9.17
N SER A 7 21.75 -16.19 -9.47
CA SER A 7 23.13 -16.64 -9.74
C SER A 7 23.47 -16.70 -11.23
N TYR A 8 22.47 -16.67 -12.12
CA TYR A 8 22.69 -16.85 -13.56
C TYR A 8 22.99 -15.53 -14.27
N CYS A 9 24.18 -15.43 -14.89
CA CYS A 9 24.67 -14.21 -15.54
C CYS A 9 23.72 -13.64 -16.60
N GLY A 10 23.05 -14.48 -17.39
CA GLY A 10 22.10 -14.01 -18.40
C GLY A 10 20.86 -13.35 -17.79
N VAL A 11 20.41 -13.84 -16.62
CA VAL A 11 19.30 -13.22 -15.87
C VAL A 11 19.77 -11.90 -15.28
N LEU A 12 20.96 -11.85 -14.69
CA LEU A 12 21.52 -10.62 -14.13
C LEU A 12 21.67 -9.52 -15.18
N LYS A 13 22.23 -9.83 -16.36
CA LYS A 13 22.32 -8.90 -17.50
C LYS A 13 20.94 -8.40 -17.92
N ARG A 14 19.96 -9.30 -18.03
CA ARG A 14 18.60 -8.94 -18.41
C ARG A 14 17.88 -8.10 -17.36
N LEU A 15 18.07 -8.38 -16.08
CA LEU A 15 17.48 -7.59 -15.00
C LEU A 15 18.09 -6.18 -14.98
N ARG A 16 19.41 -6.06 -15.09
CA ARG A 16 20.16 -4.79 -15.20
C ARG A 16 19.97 -4.07 -16.55
N SER A 17 19.10 -4.57 -17.42
CA SER A 17 18.76 -3.94 -18.69
C SER A 17 17.41 -3.20 -18.60
N GLY A 18 17.27 -2.17 -19.44
CA GLY A 18 16.05 -1.36 -19.52
C GLY A 18 16.10 -0.08 -18.67
N ALA A 19 14.97 0.61 -18.56
CA ALA A 19 14.88 1.98 -18.05
C ALA A 19 15.28 2.14 -16.56
N LEU A 20 15.14 1.06 -15.76
CA LEU A 20 15.53 0.99 -14.35
C LEU A 20 16.77 0.13 -14.12
N GLY A 21 17.49 -0.25 -15.18
CA GLY A 21 18.61 -1.19 -15.09
C GLY A 21 19.67 -0.81 -14.05
N GLY A 22 20.03 0.47 -13.98
CA GLY A 22 20.97 1.03 -13.00
C GLY A 22 20.47 0.99 -11.55
N GLU A 23 19.15 0.98 -11.34
CA GLU A 23 18.54 0.98 -10.00
C GLU A 23 18.29 -0.42 -9.44
N MET A 24 18.47 -1.47 -10.26
CA MET A 24 18.11 -2.83 -9.87
C MET A 24 18.90 -3.32 -8.66
N ASP A 25 20.18 -2.98 -8.54
CA ASP A 25 20.98 -3.35 -7.38
C ASP A 25 20.51 -2.64 -6.09
N ARG A 26 20.13 -1.36 -6.18
CA ARG A 26 19.54 -0.58 -5.09
C ARG A 26 18.18 -1.14 -4.67
N LEU A 27 17.38 -1.61 -5.63
CA LEU A 27 16.12 -2.30 -5.37
C LEU A 27 16.34 -3.64 -4.67
N ALA A 28 17.36 -4.41 -5.06
CA ALA A 28 17.70 -5.66 -4.37
C ALA A 28 18.14 -5.40 -2.92
N GLU A 29 18.92 -4.34 -2.68
CA GLU A 29 19.29 -3.93 -1.32
C GLU A 29 18.05 -3.58 -0.49
N PHE A 30 17.09 -2.83 -1.05
CA PHE A 30 15.82 -2.52 -0.38
C PHE A 30 15.03 -3.77 0.06
N PHE A 31 15.06 -4.84 -0.74
CA PHE A 31 14.36 -6.10 -0.41
C PHE A 31 15.16 -7.03 0.52
N THR A 32 16.40 -6.70 0.86
CA THR A 32 17.22 -7.53 1.76
C THR A 32 16.62 -7.61 3.16
N PRO A 33 16.23 -6.48 3.80
CA PRO A 33 15.58 -6.54 5.11
C PRO A 33 14.09 -6.91 5.01
N GLY A 34 13.71 -8.01 5.67
CA GLY A 34 12.30 -8.35 5.94
C GLY A 34 11.49 -8.89 4.75
N TYR A 35 12.13 -9.25 3.63
CA TYR A 35 11.49 -10.05 2.59
C TYR A 35 12.11 -11.44 2.50
N LYS A 36 11.25 -12.45 2.41
CA LYS A 36 11.68 -13.79 2.03
C LYS A 36 12.33 -13.74 0.65
N ARG A 37 13.44 -14.45 0.49
CA ARG A 37 14.22 -14.54 -0.77
C ARG A 37 13.34 -14.82 -1.99
N ALA A 38 12.41 -15.76 -1.90
CA ALA A 38 11.49 -16.11 -3.00
C ALA A 38 10.57 -14.94 -3.38
N SER A 39 10.02 -14.21 -2.40
CA SER A 39 9.18 -13.04 -2.63
C SER A 39 9.96 -11.89 -3.27
N ALA A 40 11.17 -11.62 -2.78
CA ALA A 40 12.05 -10.61 -3.35
C ALA A 40 12.38 -10.91 -4.81
N ARG A 41 12.68 -12.18 -5.16
CA ARG A 41 12.89 -12.60 -6.55
C ARG A 41 11.69 -12.32 -7.45
N ILE A 42 10.47 -12.56 -6.97
CA ILE A 42 9.24 -12.25 -7.71
C ILE A 42 9.14 -10.74 -7.95
N TYR A 43 9.40 -9.93 -6.92
CA TYR A 43 9.29 -8.46 -7.02
C TYR A 43 10.32 -7.90 -7.99
N LEU A 44 11.59 -8.29 -7.85
CA LEU A 44 12.67 -7.90 -8.75
C LEU A 44 12.38 -8.32 -10.20
N SER A 45 11.82 -9.51 -10.42
CA SER A 45 11.46 -9.97 -11.77
C SER A 45 10.32 -9.14 -12.38
N ARG A 46 9.32 -8.76 -11.57
CA ARG A 46 8.21 -7.90 -12.02
C ARG A 46 8.69 -6.49 -12.35
N ILE A 47 9.56 -5.91 -11.52
CA ILE A 47 10.14 -4.59 -11.77
C ILE A 47 11.01 -4.62 -13.03
N ALA A 48 11.81 -5.67 -13.24
CA ALA A 48 12.62 -5.78 -14.46
C ALA A 48 11.78 -5.97 -15.72
N ARG A 49 10.65 -6.70 -15.65
CA ARG A 49 9.70 -6.77 -16.78
C ARG A 49 9.14 -5.39 -17.11
N PHE A 50 8.80 -4.60 -16.10
CA PHE A 50 8.42 -3.21 -16.32
C PHE A 50 9.57 -2.37 -16.88
N SER A 51 10.79 -2.50 -16.35
CA SER A 51 11.99 -1.80 -16.83
C SER A 51 12.21 -2.00 -18.33
N GLN A 52 12.02 -3.22 -18.83
CA GLN A 52 12.11 -3.53 -20.26
C GLN A 52 10.98 -2.89 -21.05
N PHE A 53 9.75 -2.92 -20.54
CA PHE A 53 8.61 -2.28 -21.16
C PHE A 53 8.77 -0.75 -21.24
N ALA A 54 9.27 -0.12 -20.18
CA ALA A 54 9.53 1.31 -20.17
C ALA A 54 10.70 1.69 -21.10
N ALA A 55 11.70 0.82 -21.24
CA ALA A 55 12.85 1.07 -22.13
C ALA A 55 12.45 1.27 -23.59
N THR A 56 11.40 0.59 -24.06
CA THR A 56 10.91 0.75 -25.44
C THR A 56 10.15 2.06 -25.66
N ARG A 57 9.89 2.84 -24.60
CA ARG A 57 9.04 4.05 -24.65
C ARG A 57 9.72 5.32 -24.13
N CYS A 58 10.62 5.20 -23.16
CA CYS A 58 11.22 6.35 -22.48
C CYS A 58 12.74 6.50 -22.68
N GLY A 59 13.43 5.50 -23.25
CA GLY A 59 14.89 5.54 -23.36
C GLY A 59 15.56 5.87 -22.01
N PRO A 60 16.53 6.82 -21.96
CA PRO A 60 17.17 7.24 -20.70
C PRO A 60 16.33 8.24 -19.88
N MET A 61 15.26 8.81 -20.45
CA MET A 61 14.43 9.81 -19.79
C MET A 61 13.71 9.22 -18.57
N PRO A 62 13.35 10.05 -17.58
CA PRO A 62 12.50 9.61 -16.49
C PRO A 62 11.18 9.03 -17.01
N ILE A 63 10.67 8.05 -16.27
CA ILE A 63 9.46 7.32 -16.59
C ILE A 63 8.26 8.17 -16.19
N HIS A 64 7.48 8.58 -17.18
CA HIS A 64 6.23 9.30 -16.95
C HIS A 64 5.13 8.35 -16.45
N GLN A 65 4.15 8.89 -15.70
CA GLN A 65 3.06 8.11 -15.12
C GLN A 65 2.19 7.42 -16.18
N ASP A 66 2.00 8.02 -17.35
CA ASP A 66 1.28 7.44 -18.48
C ASP A 66 1.89 6.09 -18.95
N VAL A 67 3.21 5.94 -18.84
CA VAL A 67 3.90 4.67 -19.15
C VAL A 67 3.64 3.62 -18.08
N VAL A 68 3.56 4.02 -16.81
CA VAL A 68 3.15 3.15 -15.70
C VAL A 68 1.72 2.69 -15.91
N ASP A 69 0.81 3.61 -16.21
CA ASP A 69 -0.61 3.31 -16.41
C ASP A 69 -0.80 2.42 -17.64
N SER A 70 -0.13 2.74 -18.75
CA SER A 70 -0.16 1.92 -19.97
C SER A 70 0.39 0.50 -19.72
N TYR A 71 1.44 0.36 -18.90
CA TYR A 71 1.91 -0.97 -18.48
C TYR A 71 0.84 -1.74 -17.70
N LEU A 72 0.17 -1.09 -16.75
CA LEU A 72 -0.89 -1.73 -15.95
C LEU A 72 -2.11 -2.10 -16.81
N CYS A 73 -2.41 -1.33 -17.86
CA CYS A 73 -3.43 -1.64 -18.85
C CYS A 73 -3.10 -2.87 -19.73
N THR A 74 -1.84 -3.30 -19.82
CA THR A 74 -1.49 -4.53 -20.56
C THR A 74 -2.05 -5.80 -19.91
N PHE A 75 -2.38 -5.75 -18.62
CA PHE A 75 -2.98 -6.87 -17.90
C PHE A 75 -4.50 -6.87 -18.12
N THR A 76 -5.01 -7.96 -18.69
CA THR A 76 -6.44 -8.18 -18.95
C THR A 76 -7.23 -8.55 -17.69
N THR A 77 -6.56 -9.03 -16.64
CA THR A 77 -7.18 -9.46 -15.38
C THR A 77 -6.57 -8.74 -14.19
N ASP A 78 -7.36 -8.60 -13.12
CA ASP A 78 -6.97 -7.81 -11.95
C ASP A 78 -5.84 -8.44 -11.14
N SER A 79 -5.78 -9.77 -11.05
CA SER A 79 -4.77 -10.47 -10.23
C SER A 79 -3.32 -10.13 -10.65
N PRO A 80 -2.91 -10.29 -11.92
CA PRO A 80 -1.57 -9.90 -12.35
C PRO A 80 -1.35 -8.39 -12.31
N ARG A 81 -2.38 -7.58 -12.58
CA ARG A 81 -2.32 -6.11 -12.45
C ARG A 81 -1.99 -5.70 -11.01
N ILE A 82 -2.76 -6.18 -10.03
CA ILE A 82 -2.53 -5.97 -8.59
C ILE A 82 -1.14 -6.47 -8.19
N GLY A 83 -0.73 -7.62 -8.73
CA GLY A 83 0.60 -8.18 -8.52
C GLY A 83 1.75 -7.30 -9.02
N ALA A 84 1.53 -6.47 -10.03
CA ALA A 84 2.50 -5.54 -10.58
C ALA A 84 2.54 -4.20 -9.83
N VAL A 85 1.40 -3.75 -9.30
CA VAL A 85 1.29 -2.46 -8.59
C VAL A 85 2.23 -2.37 -7.39
N SER A 86 2.26 -3.37 -6.51
CA SER A 86 3.11 -3.29 -5.30
C SER A 86 4.61 -3.20 -5.62
N PRO A 87 5.19 -4.07 -6.49
CA PRO A 87 6.58 -3.93 -6.93
C PRO A 87 6.89 -2.56 -7.57
N LEU A 88 5.99 -2.00 -8.37
CA LEU A 88 6.17 -0.67 -8.95
C LEU A 88 6.17 0.44 -7.90
N GLY A 89 5.29 0.34 -6.90
CA GLY A 89 5.30 1.25 -5.75
C GLY A 89 6.63 1.23 -4.98
N HIS A 90 7.31 0.07 -4.90
CA HIS A 90 8.66 0.01 -4.34
C HIS A 90 9.69 0.65 -5.25
N ALA A 91 9.60 0.44 -6.57
CA ALA A 91 10.48 1.09 -7.53
C ALA A 91 10.41 2.61 -7.43
N LEU A 92 9.19 3.16 -7.38
CA LEU A 92 8.92 4.59 -7.17
C LEU A 92 9.52 5.12 -5.87
N ARG A 93 9.47 4.34 -4.78
CA ARG A 93 10.00 4.77 -3.48
C ARG A 93 11.52 4.73 -3.42
N VAL A 94 12.12 3.73 -4.07
CA VAL A 94 13.57 3.52 -4.02
C VAL A 94 14.29 4.46 -4.99
N ALA A 95 13.74 4.67 -6.18
CA ALA A 95 14.35 5.52 -7.20
C ALA A 95 13.36 6.56 -7.74
N PRO A 96 12.82 7.46 -6.89
CA PRO A 96 11.84 8.47 -7.30
C PRO A 96 12.33 9.36 -8.44
N GLU A 97 13.64 9.63 -8.51
CA GLU A 97 14.29 10.39 -9.58
C GLU A 97 14.14 9.78 -10.97
N ARG A 98 13.85 8.48 -11.05
CA ARG A 98 13.58 7.79 -12.32
C ARG A 98 12.13 7.91 -12.76
N PHE A 99 11.26 8.55 -11.98
CA PHE A 99 9.85 8.72 -12.28
C PHE A 99 9.46 10.19 -12.25
N ILE A 100 8.75 10.65 -13.27
CA ILE A 100 8.10 11.96 -13.24
C ILE A 100 6.70 11.72 -12.70
N ALA A 101 6.47 12.16 -11.46
CA ALA A 101 5.13 12.24 -10.91
C ALA A 101 4.31 13.17 -11.81
N SER A 102 3.18 12.68 -12.34
CA SER A 102 2.16 13.59 -12.85
C SER A 102 1.73 14.52 -11.73
N VAL A 103 1.52 15.80 -12.07
CA VAL A 103 0.82 16.76 -11.20
C VAL A 103 -0.37 16.04 -10.58
N PRO A 104 -0.57 16.08 -9.25
CA PRO A 104 -1.62 15.31 -8.60
C PRO A 104 -2.94 15.57 -9.31
N SER A 105 -3.48 14.52 -9.94
CA SER A 105 -4.81 14.55 -10.52
C SER A 105 -5.79 14.97 -9.43
N LYS A 106 -6.85 15.68 -9.82
CA LYS A 106 -7.97 16.01 -8.94
C LYS A 106 -8.62 14.75 -8.32
N ASP A 107 -8.32 13.58 -8.88
CA ASP A 107 -8.65 12.24 -8.37
C ASP A 107 -7.51 11.60 -7.53
N ALA A 108 -6.82 12.39 -6.71
CA ALA A 108 -5.88 11.84 -5.74
C ALA A 108 -6.60 10.85 -4.82
N ASP A 109 -6.00 9.67 -4.60
CA ASP A 109 -6.57 8.64 -3.73
C ASP A 109 -6.87 9.22 -2.33
N PRO A 110 -8.15 9.35 -1.94
CA PRO A 110 -8.53 10.04 -0.71
C PRO A 110 -8.00 9.33 0.54
N ASP A 111 -7.70 8.03 0.44
CA ASP A 111 -7.18 7.24 1.55
C ASP A 111 -5.66 7.36 1.71
N ALA A 112 -4.94 7.98 0.77
CA ALA A 112 -3.48 7.98 0.74
C ALA A 112 -2.84 8.58 2.01
N PRO A 113 -3.30 9.72 2.55
CA PRO A 113 -2.73 10.28 3.79
C PRO A 113 -2.97 9.39 5.02
N LEU A 114 -4.16 8.79 5.13
CA LEU A 114 -4.51 7.89 6.22
C LEU A 114 -3.68 6.59 6.16
N LEU A 115 -3.55 6.01 4.96
CA LEU A 115 -2.74 4.81 4.73
C LEU A 115 -1.25 5.08 4.93
N ALA A 116 -0.75 6.28 4.61
CA ALA A 116 0.62 6.68 4.91
C ALA A 116 0.85 6.75 6.43
N SER A 117 -0.04 7.40 7.16
CA SER A 117 0.00 7.48 8.64
C SER A 117 -0.08 6.09 9.28
N PHE A 118 -0.96 5.22 8.77
CA PHE A 118 -1.06 3.84 9.22
C PHE A 118 0.23 3.05 8.95
N SER A 119 0.84 3.21 7.78
CA SER A 119 2.13 2.57 7.44
C SER A 119 3.23 2.97 8.42
N ASP A 120 3.24 4.24 8.81
CA ASP A 120 4.19 4.80 9.75
C ASP A 120 3.96 4.31 11.17
N TYR A 121 2.71 4.19 11.62
CA TYR A 121 2.34 3.53 12.88
C TYR A 121 2.82 2.07 12.91
N LEU A 122 2.57 1.30 11.84
CA LEU A 122 3.00 -0.10 11.77
C LEU A 122 4.52 -0.24 11.82
N ARG A 123 5.25 0.73 11.29
CA ARG A 123 6.72 0.77 11.35
C ARG A 123 7.23 1.16 12.73
N LYS A 124 6.81 2.33 13.22
CA LYS A 124 7.38 2.96 14.42
C LYS A 124 6.86 2.33 15.71
N VAL A 125 5.57 2.00 15.78
CA VAL A 125 4.93 1.52 17.01
C VAL A 125 4.89 0.00 17.04
N ARG A 126 4.57 -0.65 15.92
CA ARG A 126 4.44 -2.12 15.86
C ARG A 126 5.71 -2.83 15.41
N GLY A 127 6.74 -2.11 14.97
CA GLY A 127 8.02 -2.68 14.55
C GLY A 127 7.88 -3.67 13.38
N LEU A 128 6.82 -3.58 12.58
CA LEU A 128 6.54 -4.61 11.57
C LEU A 128 7.51 -4.52 10.40
N GLU A 129 8.01 -5.68 9.98
CA GLU A 129 8.83 -5.81 8.77
C GLU A 129 8.08 -5.30 7.53
N PRO A 130 8.80 -4.76 6.52
CA PRO A 130 8.21 -4.21 5.29
C PRO A 130 7.16 -5.12 4.64
N LYS A 131 7.45 -6.41 4.45
CA LYS A 131 6.54 -7.33 3.76
C LYS A 131 5.26 -7.58 4.54
N THR A 132 5.35 -7.67 5.86
CA THR A 132 4.20 -7.85 6.75
C THR A 132 3.33 -6.59 6.75
N ARG A 133 3.96 -5.40 6.76
CA ARG A 133 3.25 -4.12 6.68
C ARG A 133 2.39 -4.01 5.42
N GLU A 134 2.88 -4.43 4.25
CA GLU A 134 2.09 -4.41 3.02
C GLU A 134 0.80 -5.22 3.13
N GLY A 135 0.84 -6.41 3.74
CA GLY A 135 -0.35 -7.23 3.93
C GLY A 135 -1.39 -6.53 4.81
N VAL A 136 -0.93 -5.91 5.90
CA VAL A 136 -1.78 -5.15 6.83
C VAL A 136 -2.35 -3.90 6.18
N LEU A 137 -1.53 -3.15 5.44
CA LEU A 137 -1.95 -1.96 4.68
C LEU A 137 -2.99 -2.31 3.61
N LEU A 138 -2.79 -3.42 2.90
CA LEU A 138 -3.75 -3.90 1.91
C LEU A 138 -5.08 -4.27 2.56
N GLY A 139 -5.07 -4.83 3.77
CA GLY A 139 -6.27 -5.07 4.56
C GLY A 139 -7.02 -3.78 4.88
N GLY A 140 -6.32 -2.74 5.36
CA GLY A 140 -6.89 -1.42 5.63
C GLY A 140 -7.48 -0.77 4.37
N ARG A 141 -6.74 -0.77 3.25
CA ARG A 141 -7.23 -0.23 1.97
C ARG A 141 -8.50 -0.93 1.49
N ARG A 142 -8.53 -2.27 1.55
CA ARG A 142 -9.73 -3.05 1.14
C ARG A 142 -10.95 -2.70 1.97
N PHE A 143 -10.75 -2.46 3.26
CA PHE A 143 -11.81 -2.00 4.15
C PHE A 143 -12.31 -0.61 3.74
N LEU A 144 -11.41 0.36 3.49
CA LEU A 144 -11.78 1.72 3.07
C LEU A 144 -12.53 1.75 1.74
N VAL A 145 -12.07 0.97 0.75
CA VAL A 145 -12.76 0.82 -0.54
C VAL A 145 -14.16 0.23 -0.33
N TRP A 146 -14.28 -0.84 0.47
CA TRP A 146 -15.59 -1.44 0.75
C TRP A 146 -16.53 -0.45 1.44
N PHE A 147 -16.05 0.28 2.45
CA PHE A 147 -16.81 1.25 3.24
C PHE A 147 -17.31 2.41 2.37
N ARG A 148 -16.50 2.92 1.44
CA ARG A 148 -16.93 3.96 0.49
C ARG A 148 -18.09 3.52 -0.41
N HIS A 149 -18.21 2.23 -0.68
CA HIS A 149 -19.26 1.67 -1.52
C HIS A 149 -20.48 1.18 -0.72
N HIS A 150 -20.43 1.16 0.62
CA HIS A 150 -21.50 0.61 1.47
C HIS A 150 -21.56 1.31 2.85
N PRO A 151 -22.61 2.10 3.18
CA PRO A 151 -23.51 2.90 2.35
C PRO A 151 -22.83 4.16 1.74
N PRO A 152 -23.21 4.61 0.54
CA PRO A 152 -22.50 5.68 -0.17
C PRO A 152 -22.55 7.03 0.57
N GLY A 153 -21.39 7.69 0.66
CA GLY A 153 -21.28 9.08 1.14
C GLY A 153 -21.03 9.24 2.64
N GLN A 154 -20.83 8.15 3.39
CA GLN A 154 -20.42 8.27 4.80
C GLN A 154 -18.90 8.44 4.92
N ASP A 155 -18.50 9.48 5.65
CA ASP A 155 -17.12 9.67 6.08
C ASP A 155 -16.74 8.64 7.14
N LEU A 156 -15.44 8.38 7.32
CA LEU A 156 -14.90 7.49 8.36
C LEU A 156 -15.35 7.93 9.77
N GLU A 157 -15.72 9.20 9.94
CA GLU A 157 -16.37 9.80 11.11
C GLU A 157 -17.67 9.09 11.52
N ALA A 158 -18.43 8.58 10.54
CA ALA A 158 -19.69 7.86 10.74
C ALA A 158 -19.50 6.34 10.89
N LEU A 159 -18.26 5.88 11.05
CA LEU A 159 -17.97 4.46 11.16
C LEU A 159 -18.61 3.87 12.44
N ALA A 160 -19.65 3.08 12.25
CA ALA A 160 -20.36 2.37 13.30
C ALA A 160 -19.98 0.88 13.34
N ALA A 161 -20.32 0.21 14.45
CA ALA A 161 -20.05 -1.20 14.64
C ALA A 161 -20.72 -2.08 13.56
N GLU A 162 -21.91 -1.70 13.11
CA GLU A 162 -22.64 -2.37 12.02
C GLU A 162 -21.87 -2.37 10.70
N HIS A 163 -21.23 -1.25 10.34
CA HIS A 163 -20.40 -1.14 9.15
C HIS A 163 -19.17 -2.05 9.23
N VAL A 164 -18.56 -2.14 10.41
CA VAL A 164 -17.43 -3.04 10.65
C VAL A 164 -17.84 -4.51 10.52
N LEU A 165 -18.98 -4.88 11.11
CA LEU A 165 -19.51 -6.24 11.04
C LEU A 165 -19.86 -6.62 9.59
N ALA A 166 -20.57 -5.76 8.87
CA ALA A 166 -20.90 -5.96 7.46
C ALA A 166 -19.66 -6.08 6.57
N ALA A 167 -18.63 -5.26 6.81
CA ALA A 167 -17.36 -5.36 6.08
C ALA A 167 -16.65 -6.70 6.32
N VAL A 168 -16.64 -7.16 7.57
CA VAL A 168 -16.04 -8.44 7.95
C VAL A 168 -16.84 -9.60 7.35
N GLU A 169 -18.17 -9.58 7.44
CA GLU A 169 -19.04 -10.59 6.84
C GLU A 169 -18.85 -10.69 5.33
N HIS A 170 -18.85 -9.55 4.63
CA HIS A 170 -18.55 -9.51 3.20
C HIS A 170 -17.16 -10.07 2.89
N ARG A 171 -16.15 -9.77 3.73
CA ARG A 171 -14.81 -10.32 3.52
C ARG A 171 -14.72 -11.82 3.77
N LEU A 172 -15.48 -12.31 4.74
CA LEU A 172 -15.57 -13.73 5.08
C LEU A 172 -16.31 -14.52 3.99
N SER A 173 -17.32 -13.95 3.35
CA SER A 173 -18.01 -14.59 2.22
C SER A 173 -17.11 -14.75 0.99
N LEU A 174 -16.18 -13.82 0.77
CA LEU A 174 -15.17 -13.89 -0.30
C LEU A 174 -14.01 -14.86 -0.01
N SER A 175 -13.94 -15.43 1.19
CA SER A 175 -12.79 -16.24 1.63
C SER A 175 -13.14 -17.73 1.58
N THR A 176 -12.45 -18.47 0.71
CA THR A 176 -12.67 -19.90 0.49
C THR A 176 -12.02 -20.81 1.55
N THR A 177 -11.11 -20.29 2.37
CA THR A 177 -10.36 -21.08 3.37
C THR A 177 -10.34 -20.43 4.75
N SER A 178 -10.27 -21.24 5.80
CA SER A 178 -10.20 -20.78 7.20
C SER A 178 -8.98 -19.88 7.46
N GLY A 179 -7.82 -20.19 6.88
CA GLY A 179 -6.61 -19.38 7.02
C GLY A 179 -6.73 -17.99 6.42
N THR A 180 -7.40 -17.84 5.28
CA THR A 180 -7.64 -16.53 4.65
C THR A 180 -8.67 -15.70 5.42
N ARG A 181 -9.67 -16.36 6.03
CA ARG A 181 -10.65 -15.72 6.95
C ARG A 181 -9.97 -15.13 8.18
N THR A 182 -9.15 -15.90 8.89
CA THR A 182 -8.44 -15.44 10.10
C THR A 182 -7.49 -14.29 9.81
N ALA A 183 -6.73 -14.39 8.71
CA ALA A 183 -5.86 -13.32 8.26
C ALA A 183 -6.68 -12.05 7.99
N ALA A 184 -7.74 -12.13 7.19
CA ALA A 184 -8.57 -10.97 6.85
C ALA A 184 -9.10 -10.22 8.08
N THR A 185 -9.67 -10.94 9.06
CA THR A 185 -10.20 -10.35 10.30
C THR A 185 -9.09 -9.70 11.14
N SER A 186 -7.91 -10.31 11.20
CA SER A 186 -6.76 -9.77 11.94
C SER A 186 -6.24 -8.45 11.33
N LEU A 187 -6.22 -8.36 9.99
CA LEU A 187 -5.77 -7.14 9.29
C LEU A 187 -6.76 -5.99 9.53
N ILE A 188 -8.07 -6.25 9.39
CA ILE A 188 -9.12 -5.26 9.66
C ILE A 188 -9.06 -4.79 11.12
N ARG A 189 -8.96 -5.72 12.08
CA ARG A 189 -8.83 -5.37 13.50
C ARG A 189 -7.63 -4.49 13.79
N THR A 190 -6.49 -4.76 13.16
CA THR A 190 -5.26 -3.98 13.34
C THR A 190 -5.43 -2.56 12.81
N PHE A 191 -6.08 -2.41 11.66
CA PHE A 191 -6.40 -1.10 11.09
C PHE A 191 -7.36 -0.31 11.98
N LEU A 192 -8.45 -0.93 12.43
CA LEU A 192 -9.42 -0.26 13.30
C LEU A 192 -8.78 0.20 14.62
N ARG A 193 -7.94 -0.63 15.25
CA ARG A 193 -7.20 -0.22 16.46
C ARG A 193 -6.33 1.03 16.24
N PHE A 194 -5.72 1.16 15.08
CA PHE A 194 -4.99 2.37 14.72
C PHE A 194 -5.94 3.58 14.61
N CYS A 195 -7.09 3.44 13.93
CA CYS A 195 -8.09 4.51 13.86
C CYS A 195 -8.58 4.95 15.25
N VAL A 196 -8.85 4.01 16.16
CA VAL A 196 -9.24 4.34 17.55
C VAL A 196 -8.14 5.10 18.28
N GLY A 197 -6.90 4.62 18.17
CA GLY A 197 -5.75 5.29 18.80
C GLY A 197 -5.56 6.71 18.28
N LEU A 198 -5.75 6.92 16.98
CA LEU A 198 -5.70 8.25 16.36
C LEU A 198 -6.80 9.17 16.90
N ALA A 199 -8.03 8.67 17.03
CA ALA A 199 -9.17 9.38 17.65
C ALA A 199 -8.86 9.87 19.07
N THR A 200 -8.27 8.99 19.88
CA THR A 200 -7.95 9.30 21.27
C THR A 200 -6.86 10.35 21.36
N MET A 201 -5.83 10.29 20.50
CA MET A 201 -4.76 11.29 20.46
C MET A 201 -5.27 12.67 20.02
N THR A 202 -6.17 12.73 19.03
CA THR A 202 -6.76 14.00 18.58
C THR A 202 -7.67 14.66 19.63
N ARG A 203 -8.32 13.86 20.50
CA ARG A 203 -9.14 14.40 21.61
C ARG A 203 -8.35 14.91 22.81
N ILE A 204 -7.06 14.56 22.92
CA ILE A 204 -6.22 14.89 24.09
C ILE A 204 -5.41 16.18 23.88
N SER A 205 -5.52 16.86 22.73
CA SER A 205 -4.95 18.20 22.53
C SER A 205 -5.84 19.29 23.18
N PRO A 206 -5.28 20.29 23.89
CA PRO A 206 -5.96 20.90 25.04
C PRO A 206 -6.79 22.14 24.70
N ALA A 207 -8.05 22.15 25.12
CA ALA A 207 -8.65 23.29 25.81
C ALA A 207 -9.77 22.81 26.75
N SER A 208 -9.60 23.17 28.02
CA SER A 208 -10.57 23.14 29.12
C SER A 208 -11.12 21.79 29.63
N SER A 209 -10.78 21.59 30.89
CA SER A 209 -11.26 20.69 31.94
C SER A 209 -12.77 20.48 32.08
N HIS A 210 -13.09 19.36 32.75
CA HIS A 210 -14.34 18.95 33.42
C HIS A 210 -15.34 18.10 32.61
N GLY A 211 -15.41 16.80 32.95
CA GLY A 211 -16.70 16.09 33.00
C GLY A 211 -16.80 14.75 32.27
N ARG A 212 -16.81 13.67 33.08
CA ARG A 212 -17.49 12.36 32.92
C ARG A 212 -17.16 11.44 31.73
N LEU A 213 -16.78 10.21 32.13
CA LEU A 213 -16.88 8.98 31.37
C LEU A 213 -18.35 8.63 31.10
N ILE A 214 -18.69 8.36 29.83
CA ILE A 214 -19.63 7.36 29.28
C ILE A 214 -20.10 7.85 27.90
N GLY A 215 -19.93 7.02 26.86
CA GLY A 215 -20.79 7.03 25.68
C GLY A 215 -20.31 7.80 24.45
N VAL A 216 -19.95 7.00 23.43
CA VAL A 216 -20.20 7.24 22.01
C VAL A 216 -19.22 8.13 21.22
N TRP A 217 -18.80 7.52 20.11
CA TRP A 217 -17.89 8.00 19.09
C TRP A 217 -18.31 9.34 18.49
N ARG A 218 -17.45 10.35 18.65
CA ARG A 218 -17.34 11.53 17.78
C ARG A 218 -15.86 11.71 17.45
N PHE A 219 -15.49 11.43 16.22
CA PHE A 219 -14.20 11.89 15.73
C PHE A 219 -14.30 13.39 15.47
N ALA A 220 -13.14 14.04 15.44
CA ALA A 220 -13.02 15.42 15.02
C ALA A 220 -12.04 15.40 13.84
N ALA A 221 -12.57 15.24 12.64
CA ALA A 221 -11.89 15.60 11.42
C ALA A 221 -11.76 17.13 11.41
N ALA A 222 -10.65 17.61 11.97
CA ALA A 222 -10.12 18.89 11.55
C ALA A 222 -9.72 18.75 10.08
N ARG A 223 -10.62 19.22 9.20
CA ARG A 223 -10.38 19.88 7.91
C ARG A 223 -8.89 19.86 7.52
N TYR A 224 -8.49 19.21 6.42
CA TYR A 224 -8.49 19.88 5.11
C TYR A 224 -8.31 21.41 5.21
N MET A 225 -7.20 21.88 5.81
CA MET A 225 -6.68 23.24 5.64
C MET A 225 -5.18 23.25 5.94
N GLY A 226 -4.38 23.63 4.93
CA GLY A 226 -2.93 23.86 5.00
C GLY A 226 -2.18 23.14 3.89
#